data_AF-R1DAT2-F1
#
_entry.id   AF-R1DAT2-F1
#
_cell.length_a   1.000
_cell.length_b   1.000
_cell.length_c   1.000
_cell.angle_alpha   90.00
_cell.angle_beta   90.00
_cell.angle_gamma   90.00
#
_symmetry.space_group_name_H-M   'P 1'
#
loop_
_entity.id
_entity.type
_entity.pdbx_description
1 polymer ?
#
loop_
_entity_poly.entity_id
_entity_poly.type
_entity_poly.pdbx_seq_one_letter_code
_entity_poly.pdbx_strand_id
1 'polypeptide(L)'
;MACVVLAAAGALLRGPGPELRPALRLRGGTADGAIGGLSGGSGCAAVALAAGGDSGEPDRRSLQEELTARYTGLSAGLDPSIAAAAADLAARVVDGLTATATDAEVDQLAAETAAYLTSHHPDYSKLAARVTVKRIHNHTSDSFADTMEALANYRHPRKGTPAPLVKQEFAELARKLAPRLEGAMRYERDFGYDYFGLRTLVRSYLLGLTPAGTPQERPQHMLMRVALAVHGEDVEGVLAAYDYMSRGLYTHATPTLFNAGCPRGQLCSCFLLTTRDDSVEGIFQTLSDCALISRSAGGIGLSISHVRASGSYIRSTGG
;
A
#
# COMPACT_ATOMS: atom_id res chain seq x y z
N MET A 1 -10.00 6.88 19.61
CA MET A 1 -10.86 7.46 18.55
C MET A 1 -11.45 6.34 17.70
N ALA A 2 -12.24 5.47 18.35
CA ALA A 2 -12.90 4.32 17.75
C ALA A 2 -14.41 4.58 17.79
N CYS A 3 -14.98 5.16 16.73
CA CYS A 3 -16.44 5.30 16.63
C CYS A 3 -17.01 5.59 15.24
N VAL A 4 -16.22 5.71 14.16
CA VAL A 4 -16.82 6.02 12.84
C VAL A 4 -17.24 4.75 12.08
N VAL A 5 -16.67 3.58 12.39
CA VAL A 5 -17.01 2.33 11.67
C VAL A 5 -18.32 1.67 12.17
N LEU A 6 -18.83 2.04 13.35
CA LEU A 6 -20.09 1.46 13.86
C LEU A 6 -21.35 2.02 13.16
N ALA A 7 -21.26 3.17 12.48
CA ALA A 7 -22.44 3.83 11.92
C ALA A 7 -22.98 3.12 10.65
N ALA A 8 -22.13 2.45 9.86
CA ALA A 8 -22.55 1.78 8.64
C ALA A 8 -23.17 0.38 8.86
N ALA A 9 -22.87 -0.28 9.99
CA ALA A 9 -23.43 -1.60 10.31
C ALA A 9 -24.80 -1.55 11.03
N GLY A 10 -25.19 -0.38 11.56
CA GLY A 10 -26.44 -0.20 12.31
C GLY A 10 -27.68 0.16 11.48
N ALA A 11 -27.53 0.43 10.19
CA ALA A 11 -28.59 0.98 9.33
C ALA A 11 -29.63 -0.04 8.83
N LEU A 12 -29.50 -1.33 9.17
CA LEU A 12 -30.42 -2.39 8.74
C LEU A 12 -31.59 -2.66 9.71
N LEU A 13 -31.70 -1.98 10.86
CA LEU A 13 -32.66 -2.41 11.91
C LEU A 13 -33.49 -1.36 12.66
N ARG A 14 -33.53 -0.06 12.32
CA ARG A 14 -34.42 0.89 13.04
C ARG A 14 -35.06 1.96 12.15
N GLY A 15 -36.39 2.13 12.31
CA GLY A 15 -37.24 3.12 11.63
C GLY A 15 -37.04 4.57 12.14
N PRO A 16 -37.81 5.54 11.59
CA PRO A 16 -37.40 6.94 11.56
C PRO A 16 -37.75 7.71 12.85
N GLY A 17 -36.79 8.50 13.34
CA GLY A 17 -36.91 9.48 14.41
C GLY A 17 -35.93 10.64 14.17
N PRO A 18 -36.17 11.84 14.74
CA PRO A 18 -35.99 13.11 14.05
C PRO A 18 -34.55 13.66 14.01
N GLU A 19 -34.30 14.46 12.98
CA GLU A 19 -33.06 15.11 12.61
C GLU A 19 -32.47 16.02 13.69
N LEU A 20 -31.16 15.88 13.94
CA LEU A 20 -30.34 16.86 14.65
C LEU A 20 -29.30 17.43 13.68
N ARG A 21 -29.51 18.69 13.26
CA ARG A 21 -28.53 19.48 12.50
C ARG A 21 -27.44 20.02 13.44
N PRO A 22 -26.16 20.02 13.04
CA PRO A 22 -25.19 20.95 13.61
C PRO A 22 -24.82 22.03 12.59
N ALA A 23 -25.06 23.28 12.97
CA ALA A 23 -24.47 24.45 12.36
C ALA A 23 -23.03 24.61 12.87
N LEU A 24 -22.05 24.68 11.98
CA LEU A 24 -20.77 25.32 12.29
C LEU A 24 -20.19 25.95 11.02
N ARG A 25 -20.31 27.28 10.93
CA ARG A 25 -19.60 28.11 9.95
C ARG A 25 -18.13 28.21 10.37
N LEU A 26 -17.20 27.85 9.49
CA LEU A 26 -15.80 28.23 9.61
C LEU A 26 -15.47 29.32 8.59
N ARG A 27 -14.99 30.44 9.12
CA ARG A 27 -14.48 31.60 8.37
C ARG A 27 -13.22 31.23 7.60
N GLY A 28 -13.13 31.76 6.39
CA GLY A 28 -11.99 31.59 5.50
C GLY A 28 -10.70 32.24 6.03
N GLY A 29 -9.59 31.63 5.64
CA GLY A 29 -8.24 32.17 5.74
C GLY A 29 -7.45 31.62 4.57
N THR A 30 -7.17 32.49 3.61
CA THR A 30 -6.33 32.26 2.43
C THR A 30 -4.86 32.23 2.85
N ALA A 31 -4.11 31.24 2.36
CA ALA A 31 -2.65 31.32 2.28
C ALA A 31 -2.18 30.58 1.02
N ASP A 32 -1.93 31.37 -0.02
CA ASP A 32 -1.19 31.02 -1.22
C ASP A 32 0.23 30.54 -0.87
N GLY A 33 0.68 29.52 -1.58
CA GLY A 33 2.03 28.96 -1.49
C GLY A 33 2.30 28.10 -2.70
N ALA A 34 2.42 28.75 -3.86
CA ALA A 34 2.70 28.13 -5.15
C ALA A 34 4.11 27.47 -5.15
N ILE A 35 4.14 26.17 -5.43
CA ILE A 35 5.34 25.46 -5.88
C ILE A 35 5.11 25.08 -7.34
N GLY A 36 5.94 25.67 -8.21
CA GLY A 36 5.82 25.65 -9.65
C GLY A 36 5.90 24.27 -10.26
N GLY A 37 5.11 24.09 -11.33
CA GLY A 37 5.01 22.86 -12.10
C GLY A 37 6.32 22.49 -12.79
N LEU A 38 6.67 21.22 -12.68
CA LEU A 38 7.60 20.53 -13.56
C LEU A 38 6.78 19.65 -14.50
N SER A 39 6.16 20.28 -15.50
CA SER A 39 5.68 19.59 -16.70
C SER A 39 6.88 19.43 -17.64
N GLY A 40 7.49 18.26 -17.65
CA GLY A 40 8.65 17.96 -18.50
C GLY A 40 8.60 16.55 -19.06
N GLY A 41 8.15 16.44 -20.32
CA GLY A 41 8.55 15.43 -21.31
C GLY A 41 8.57 13.97 -20.88
N SER A 42 7.51 13.24 -21.24
CA SER A 42 7.56 11.80 -21.48
C SER A 42 8.58 11.51 -22.60
N GLY A 43 9.82 11.22 -22.20
CA GLY A 43 10.90 10.79 -23.08
C GLY A 43 11.52 9.55 -22.46
N CYS A 44 10.86 8.41 -22.62
CA CYS A 44 11.41 7.11 -22.28
C CYS A 44 12.56 6.82 -23.26
N ALA A 45 13.80 7.17 -22.90
CA ALA A 45 14.95 6.59 -23.55
C ALA A 45 15.03 5.14 -23.08
N ALA A 46 14.46 4.23 -23.86
CA ALA A 46 14.71 2.81 -23.71
C ALA A 46 16.23 2.60 -23.75
N VAL A 47 16.79 1.98 -22.71
CA VAL A 47 18.16 1.46 -22.76
C VAL A 47 18.15 0.29 -23.73
N ALA A 48 18.28 0.59 -25.02
CA ALA A 48 18.52 -0.41 -26.04
C ALA A 48 19.96 -0.89 -25.87
N LEU A 49 20.14 -2.03 -25.19
CA LEU A 49 21.33 -2.85 -25.31
C LEU A 49 21.42 -3.27 -26.78
N ALA A 50 22.18 -2.50 -27.57
CA ALA A 50 22.42 -2.79 -28.97
C ALA A 50 23.16 -4.14 -29.06
N ALA A 51 22.45 -5.17 -29.54
CA ALA A 51 23.05 -6.42 -29.98
C ALA A 51 23.77 -6.14 -31.32
N GLY A 52 25.00 -5.68 -31.24
CA GLY A 52 25.94 -5.52 -32.36
C GLY A 52 27.30 -6.05 -31.95
N GLY A 53 27.86 -6.94 -32.76
CA GLY A 53 29.01 -7.77 -32.41
C GLY A 53 30.32 -7.05 -32.15
N ASP A 54 31.23 -7.85 -31.59
CA ASP A 54 32.61 -7.62 -31.17
C ASP A 54 32.78 -7.25 -29.68
N SER A 55 33.32 -8.20 -28.91
CA SER A 55 33.84 -8.07 -27.53
C SER A 55 33.20 -7.00 -26.62
N GLY A 56 31.86 -7.01 -26.50
CA GLY A 56 31.12 -5.98 -25.77
C GLY A 56 31.01 -6.23 -24.27
N GLU A 57 31.99 -5.78 -23.49
CA GLU A 57 31.74 -5.41 -22.10
C GLU A 57 30.69 -4.29 -22.12
N PRO A 58 29.59 -4.35 -21.33
CA PRO A 58 28.61 -3.26 -21.31
C PRO A 58 29.36 -1.94 -21.04
N ASP A 59 28.98 -0.85 -21.70
CA ASP A 59 29.62 0.46 -21.50
C ASP A 59 29.31 0.98 -20.09
N ARG A 60 30.03 0.44 -19.10
CA ARG A 60 29.88 0.67 -17.67
C ARG A 60 30.03 2.14 -17.33
N ARG A 61 30.81 2.87 -18.14
CA ARG A 61 31.02 4.30 -18.01
C ARG A 61 29.77 5.08 -18.39
N SER A 62 29.17 4.78 -19.54
CA SER A 62 27.90 5.38 -19.97
C SER A 62 26.78 5.10 -18.95
N LEU A 63 26.68 3.86 -18.47
CA LEU A 63 25.72 3.50 -17.42
C LEU A 63 25.95 4.29 -16.12
N GLN A 64 27.20 4.45 -15.69
CA GLN A 64 27.54 5.23 -14.51
C GLN A 64 27.13 6.71 -14.65
N GLU A 65 27.36 7.31 -15.82
CA GLU A 65 26.97 8.70 -16.11
C GLU A 65 25.45 8.86 -16.07
N GLU A 66 24.69 7.93 -16.66
CA GLU A 66 23.23 7.92 -16.62
C GLU A 66 22.69 7.79 -15.18
N LEU A 67 23.21 6.83 -14.40
CA LEU A 67 22.81 6.63 -13.01
C LEU A 67 23.16 7.82 -12.13
N THR A 68 24.31 8.46 -12.36
CA THR A 68 24.71 9.68 -11.65
C THR A 68 23.71 10.80 -11.89
N ALA A 69 23.32 11.04 -13.14
CA ALA A 69 22.31 12.05 -13.48
C ALA A 69 20.95 11.74 -12.82
N ARG A 70 20.53 10.46 -12.87
CA ARG A 70 19.30 9.98 -12.25
C ARG A 70 19.28 10.23 -10.74
N TYR A 71 20.32 9.82 -10.01
CA TYR A 71 20.37 9.98 -8.55
C TYR A 71 20.52 11.44 -8.14
N THR A 72 21.23 12.25 -8.93
CA THR A 72 21.31 13.70 -8.70
C THR A 72 19.93 14.34 -8.77
N GLY A 73 19.12 14.00 -9.79
CA GLY A 73 17.75 14.49 -9.93
C GLY A 73 16.84 14.04 -8.76
N LEU A 74 16.97 12.79 -8.32
CA LEU A 74 16.23 12.26 -7.17
C LEU A 74 16.69 12.82 -5.81
N SER A 75 17.85 13.49 -5.76
CA SER A 75 18.38 14.12 -4.55
C SER A 75 17.85 15.54 -4.32
N ALA A 76 16.99 16.06 -5.21
CA ALA A 76 16.44 17.40 -5.08
C ALA A 76 15.74 17.63 -3.72
N GLY A 77 16.14 18.68 -3.00
CA GLY A 77 15.60 19.01 -1.67
C GLY A 77 16.08 18.11 -0.52
N LEU A 78 17.05 17.23 -0.76
CA LEU A 78 17.83 16.55 0.29
C LEU A 78 19.07 17.38 0.65
N ASP A 79 19.81 16.95 1.67
CA ASP A 79 21.09 17.56 2.01
C ASP A 79 22.06 17.59 0.79
N PRO A 80 22.75 18.71 0.52
CA PRO A 80 23.65 18.84 -0.63
C PRO A 80 24.76 17.78 -0.71
N SER A 81 25.18 17.21 0.42
CA SER A 81 26.18 16.14 0.47
C SER A 81 25.70 14.86 -0.22
N ILE A 82 24.38 14.61 -0.25
CA ILE A 82 23.78 13.44 -0.91
C ILE A 82 23.88 13.58 -2.43
N ALA A 83 23.59 14.77 -2.95
CA ALA A 83 23.72 15.05 -4.38
C ALA A 83 25.20 14.98 -4.82
N ALA A 84 26.13 15.47 -3.99
CA ALA A 84 27.56 15.38 -4.27
C ALA A 84 28.06 13.92 -4.31
N ALA A 85 27.47 13.04 -3.50
CA ALA A 85 27.82 11.61 -3.44
C ALA A 85 27.09 10.74 -4.49
N ALA A 86 26.26 11.33 -5.36
CA ALA A 86 25.50 10.58 -6.37
C ALA A 86 26.40 9.80 -7.34
N ALA A 87 27.56 10.37 -7.72
CA ALA A 87 28.54 9.72 -8.57
C ALA A 87 29.20 8.50 -7.89
N ASP A 88 29.52 8.62 -6.60
CA ASP A 88 30.07 7.53 -5.81
C ASP A 88 29.05 6.40 -5.62
N LEU A 89 27.79 6.74 -5.40
CA LEU A 89 26.70 5.77 -5.36
C LEU A 89 26.57 5.04 -6.69
N ALA A 90 26.57 5.76 -7.81
CA ALA A 90 26.49 5.17 -9.15
C ALA A 90 27.68 4.24 -9.43
N ALA A 91 28.90 4.62 -9.07
CA ALA A 91 30.08 3.78 -9.19
C ALA A 91 29.92 2.46 -8.40
N ARG A 92 29.52 2.54 -7.14
CA ARG A 92 29.29 1.35 -6.27
C ARG A 92 28.22 0.43 -6.83
N VAL A 93 27.16 0.99 -7.40
CA VAL A 93 26.09 0.20 -8.05
C VAL A 93 26.67 -0.53 -9.24
N VAL A 94 27.33 0.19 -10.16
CA VAL A 94 27.92 -0.41 -11.37
C VAL A 94 28.89 -1.52 -11.00
N ASP A 95 29.79 -1.30 -10.04
CA ASP A 95 30.76 -2.31 -9.54
C ASP A 95 30.09 -3.58 -9.00
N GLY A 96 28.90 -3.48 -8.42
CA GLY A 96 28.13 -4.63 -7.95
C GLY A 96 27.33 -5.37 -9.04
N LEU A 97 27.26 -4.86 -10.27
CA LEU A 97 26.50 -5.47 -11.35
C LEU A 97 27.26 -6.60 -12.05
N THR A 98 26.53 -7.67 -12.36
CA THR A 98 26.98 -8.73 -13.27
C THR A 98 26.80 -8.30 -14.73
N ALA A 99 27.48 -8.99 -15.67
CA ALA A 99 27.42 -8.67 -17.10
C ALA A 99 26.01 -8.79 -17.73
N THR A 100 25.06 -9.43 -17.04
CA THR A 100 23.69 -9.67 -17.53
C THR A 100 22.62 -9.06 -16.63
N ALA A 101 22.97 -8.01 -15.87
CA ALA A 101 22.01 -7.37 -14.97
C ALA A 101 20.86 -6.70 -15.74
N THR A 102 19.64 -6.91 -15.26
CA THR A 102 18.42 -6.27 -15.75
C THR A 102 18.22 -4.90 -15.10
N ASP A 103 17.47 -4.00 -15.73
CA ASP A 103 17.13 -2.68 -15.17
C ASP A 103 16.51 -2.77 -13.76
N ALA A 104 15.71 -3.83 -13.53
CA ALA A 104 15.10 -4.08 -12.23
C ALA A 104 16.13 -4.43 -11.14
N GLU A 105 17.18 -5.18 -11.51
CA GLU A 105 18.30 -5.51 -10.61
C GLU A 105 19.18 -4.28 -10.34
N VAL A 106 19.39 -3.42 -11.35
CA VAL A 106 20.11 -2.15 -11.20
C VAL A 106 19.40 -1.24 -10.19
N ASP A 107 18.11 -0.98 -10.37
CA ASP A 107 17.32 -0.12 -9.48
C ASP A 107 17.21 -0.71 -8.06
N GLN A 108 17.15 -2.04 -7.94
CA GLN A 108 17.13 -2.70 -6.64
C GLN A 108 18.45 -2.54 -5.90
N LEU A 109 19.57 -2.85 -6.56
CA LEU A 109 20.90 -2.71 -5.99
C LEU A 109 21.18 -1.27 -5.60
N ALA A 110 20.73 -0.32 -6.41
CA ALA A 110 20.80 1.11 -6.11
C ALA A 110 20.05 1.49 -4.83
N ALA A 111 18.80 1.06 -4.71
CA ALA A 111 18.00 1.34 -3.52
C ALA A 111 18.60 0.69 -2.26
N GLU A 112 19.10 -0.54 -2.36
CA GLU A 112 19.75 -1.24 -1.24
C GLU A 112 21.09 -0.60 -0.83
N THR A 113 21.90 -0.18 -1.81
CA THR A 113 23.17 0.51 -1.56
C THR A 113 22.93 1.88 -0.93
N ALA A 114 21.96 2.65 -1.42
CA ALA A 114 21.57 3.91 -0.80
C ALA A 114 21.03 3.67 0.62
N ALA A 115 20.21 2.64 0.84
CA ALA A 115 19.70 2.32 2.18
C ALA A 115 20.83 1.97 3.17
N TYR A 116 21.87 1.26 2.73
CA TYR A 116 23.06 0.97 3.55
C TYR A 116 23.79 2.25 4.02
N LEU A 117 23.83 3.27 3.16
CA LEU A 117 24.44 4.58 3.46
C LEU A 117 23.62 5.44 4.44
N THR A 118 22.44 4.98 4.87
CA THR A 118 21.65 5.65 5.94
C THR A 118 22.45 5.80 7.24
N SER A 119 23.41 4.90 7.48
CA SER A 119 24.35 5.00 8.60
C SER A 119 25.25 6.24 8.57
N HIS A 120 25.52 6.78 7.38
CA HIS A 120 26.30 8.01 7.20
C HIS A 120 25.43 9.26 7.27
N HIS A 121 24.26 9.24 6.62
CA HIS A 121 23.32 10.36 6.65
C HIS A 121 21.86 9.88 6.46
N PRO A 122 20.90 10.36 7.26
CA PRO A 122 19.52 9.87 7.21
C PRO A 122 18.81 10.09 5.87
N ASP A 123 19.16 11.14 5.11
CA ASP A 123 18.51 11.40 3.80
C ASP A 123 18.84 10.34 2.73
N TYR A 124 19.85 9.49 2.93
CA TYR A 124 20.06 8.34 2.07
C TYR A 124 18.87 7.36 2.11
N SER A 125 18.15 7.27 3.23
CA SER A 125 16.90 6.49 3.32
C SER A 125 15.82 7.07 2.41
N LYS A 126 15.72 8.41 2.32
CA LYS A 126 14.79 9.07 1.38
C LYS A 126 15.22 8.86 -0.06
N LEU A 127 16.52 8.98 -0.37
CA LEU A 127 17.03 8.71 -1.72
C LEU A 127 16.71 7.27 -2.16
N ALA A 128 16.98 6.29 -1.30
CA ALA A 128 16.66 4.88 -1.54
C ALA A 128 15.16 4.65 -1.78
N ALA A 129 14.30 5.33 -1.02
CA ALA A 129 12.86 5.31 -1.25
C ALA A 129 12.50 5.90 -2.61
N ARG A 130 13.04 7.07 -2.97
CA ARG A 130 12.76 7.76 -4.24
C ARG A 130 13.17 6.95 -5.46
N VAL A 131 14.30 6.24 -5.40
CA VAL A 131 14.71 5.28 -6.44
C VAL A 131 13.66 4.17 -6.59
N THR A 132 13.22 3.60 -5.47
CA THR A 132 12.19 2.54 -5.47
C THR A 132 10.84 3.04 -5.98
N VAL A 133 10.41 4.26 -5.61
CA VAL A 133 9.18 4.90 -6.11
C VAL A 133 9.26 5.06 -7.63
N LYS A 134 10.40 5.57 -8.14
CA LYS A 134 10.57 5.76 -9.58
C LYS A 134 10.45 4.45 -10.34
N ARG A 135 11.05 3.36 -9.80
CA ARG A 135 10.88 2.01 -10.35
C ARG A 135 9.41 1.59 -10.36
N ILE A 136 8.66 1.80 -9.28
CA ILE A 136 7.23 1.48 -9.22
C ILE A 136 6.47 2.27 -10.29
N HIS A 137 6.66 3.59 -10.36
CA HIS A 137 5.98 4.45 -11.33
C HIS A 137 6.26 4.04 -12.78
N ASN A 138 7.49 3.64 -13.11
CA ASN A 138 7.85 3.19 -14.46
C ASN A 138 7.17 1.87 -14.88
N HIS A 139 6.70 1.06 -13.92
CA HIS A 139 6.12 -0.27 -14.16
C HIS A 139 4.63 -0.35 -13.80
N THR A 140 4.00 0.77 -13.45
CA THR A 140 2.59 0.84 -13.05
C THR A 140 1.88 1.90 -13.87
N SER A 141 0.58 1.70 -14.13
CA SER A 141 -0.24 2.71 -14.81
C SER A 141 -0.36 3.98 -13.98
N ASP A 142 -0.47 5.15 -14.63
CA ASP A 142 -0.84 6.39 -13.95
C ASP A 142 -2.34 6.45 -13.63
N SER A 143 -3.18 5.71 -14.36
CA SER A 143 -4.64 5.68 -14.16
C SER A 143 -5.04 4.78 -13.00
N PHE A 144 -5.79 5.34 -12.04
CA PHE A 144 -6.35 4.60 -10.90
C PHE A 144 -7.43 3.64 -11.39
N ALA A 145 -8.31 4.09 -12.29
CA ALA A 145 -9.39 3.26 -12.81
C ALA A 145 -8.88 2.04 -13.57
N ASP A 146 -7.84 2.22 -14.39
CA ASP A 146 -7.24 1.11 -15.15
C ASP A 146 -6.54 0.12 -14.23
N THR A 147 -5.90 0.64 -13.17
CA THR A 147 -5.28 -0.20 -12.14
C THR A 147 -6.34 -1.03 -11.41
N MET A 148 -7.46 -0.44 -11.00
CA MET A 148 -8.55 -1.17 -10.33
C MET A 148 -9.18 -2.23 -11.25
N GLU A 149 -9.36 -1.93 -12.53
CA GLU A 149 -9.84 -2.92 -13.51
C GLU A 149 -8.84 -4.06 -13.71
N ALA A 150 -7.55 -3.77 -13.85
CA ALA A 150 -6.51 -4.79 -13.98
C ALA A 150 -6.50 -5.73 -12.77
N LEU A 151 -6.66 -5.19 -11.56
CA LEU A 151 -6.74 -5.96 -10.32
C LEU A 151 -8.04 -6.77 -10.21
N ALA A 152 -9.17 -6.25 -10.70
CA ALA A 152 -10.43 -6.98 -10.76
C ALA A 152 -10.37 -8.13 -11.78
N ASN A 153 -9.64 -7.94 -12.88
CA ASN A 153 -9.43 -8.96 -13.91
C ASN A 153 -8.17 -9.81 -13.70
N TYR A 154 -7.57 -9.74 -12.51
CA TYR A 154 -6.34 -10.45 -12.19
C TYR A 154 -6.52 -11.97 -12.32
N ARG A 155 -5.51 -12.61 -12.91
CA ARG A 155 -5.44 -14.06 -13.10
C ARG A 155 -4.25 -14.63 -12.36
N HIS A 156 -4.44 -15.82 -11.79
CA HIS A 156 -3.39 -16.51 -11.05
C HIS A 156 -2.20 -16.81 -11.98
N PRO A 157 -0.97 -16.31 -11.72
CA PRO A 157 0.13 -16.34 -12.69
C PRO A 157 0.54 -17.75 -13.12
N ARG A 158 0.44 -18.74 -12.21
CA ARG A 158 0.78 -20.14 -12.54
C ARG A 158 -0.37 -20.97 -13.11
N LYS A 159 -1.62 -20.57 -12.89
CA LYS A 159 -2.80 -21.41 -13.17
C LYS A 159 -3.71 -20.80 -14.24
N GLY A 160 -3.56 -19.51 -14.57
CA GLY A 160 -4.41 -18.77 -15.50
C GLY A 160 -5.87 -18.58 -15.04
N THR A 161 -6.27 -19.20 -13.93
CA THR A 161 -7.62 -19.11 -13.38
C THR A 161 -7.91 -17.70 -12.88
N PRO A 162 -9.15 -17.18 -13.05
CA PRO A 162 -9.56 -15.91 -12.45
C PRO A 162 -9.30 -15.88 -10.95
N ALA A 163 -8.62 -14.84 -10.48
CA ALA A 163 -8.27 -14.64 -9.08
C ALA A 163 -8.39 -13.14 -8.74
N PRO A 164 -9.59 -12.54 -8.85
CA PRO A 164 -9.78 -11.11 -8.68
C PRO A 164 -9.22 -10.65 -7.34
N LEU A 165 -8.38 -9.61 -7.36
CA LEU A 165 -7.82 -9.01 -6.16
C LEU A 165 -8.74 -7.90 -5.61
N VAL A 166 -9.55 -7.32 -6.48
CA VAL A 166 -10.54 -6.29 -6.18
C VAL A 166 -11.92 -6.74 -6.67
N LYS A 167 -13.00 -6.33 -6.01
CA LYS A 167 -14.38 -6.65 -6.43
C LYS A 167 -14.71 -5.94 -7.75
N GLN A 168 -15.48 -6.61 -8.63
CA GLN A 168 -15.89 -6.02 -9.91
C GLN A 168 -16.73 -4.75 -9.73
N GLU A 169 -17.74 -4.81 -8.86
CA GLU A 169 -18.57 -3.65 -8.48
C GLU A 169 -17.73 -2.46 -7.97
N PHE A 170 -16.61 -2.74 -7.28
CA PHE A 170 -15.71 -1.71 -6.79
C PHE A 170 -14.90 -1.08 -7.94
N ALA A 171 -14.41 -1.88 -8.89
CA ALA A 171 -13.72 -1.36 -10.07
C ALA A 171 -14.66 -0.53 -10.96
N GLU A 172 -15.93 -0.92 -11.08
CA GLU A 172 -16.97 -0.15 -11.78
C GLU A 172 -17.21 1.20 -11.09
N LEU A 173 -17.32 1.22 -9.75
CA LEU A 173 -17.45 2.46 -8.99
C LEU A 173 -16.22 3.37 -9.14
N ALA A 174 -15.01 2.79 -9.06
CA ALA A 174 -13.76 3.52 -9.27
C ALA A 174 -13.72 4.16 -10.66
N ARG A 175 -14.17 3.44 -11.69
CA ARG A 175 -14.29 3.94 -13.07
C ARG A 175 -15.32 5.06 -13.20
N LYS A 176 -16.50 4.89 -12.60
CA LYS A 176 -17.56 5.91 -12.59
C LYS A 176 -17.08 7.23 -11.98
N LEU A 177 -16.28 7.16 -10.92
CA LEU A 177 -15.77 8.33 -10.20
C LEU A 177 -14.37 8.79 -10.64
N ALA A 178 -13.75 8.11 -11.60
CA ALA A 178 -12.36 8.31 -12.00
C ALA A 178 -11.98 9.77 -12.27
N PRO A 179 -12.77 10.57 -13.02
CA PRO A 179 -12.40 11.96 -13.32
C PRO A 179 -12.20 12.81 -12.06
N ARG A 180 -12.99 12.54 -11.02
CA ARG A 180 -12.89 13.23 -9.74
C ARG A 180 -11.77 12.69 -8.85
N LEU A 181 -11.63 11.36 -8.78
CA LEU A 181 -10.63 10.73 -7.93
C LEU A 181 -9.22 11.01 -8.45
N GLU A 182 -8.97 10.80 -9.74
CA GLU A 182 -7.66 10.98 -10.35
C GLU A 182 -7.23 12.46 -10.36
N GLY A 183 -8.16 13.40 -10.54
CA GLY A 183 -7.88 14.82 -10.43
C GLY A 183 -7.41 15.26 -9.03
N ALA A 184 -7.78 14.51 -7.98
CA ALA A 184 -7.33 14.77 -6.61
C ALA A 184 -6.01 14.06 -6.27
N MET A 185 -5.61 13.03 -7.00
CA MET A 185 -4.40 12.28 -6.72
C MET A 185 -3.13 13.12 -6.95
N ARG A 186 -2.14 12.93 -6.09
CA ARG A 186 -0.84 13.63 -6.14
C ARG A 186 0.28 12.61 -6.00
N TYR A 187 0.81 12.14 -7.13
CA TYR A 187 1.85 11.11 -7.16
C TYR A 187 3.19 11.60 -6.60
N GLU A 188 3.38 12.91 -6.47
CA GLU A 188 4.54 13.52 -5.83
C GLU A 188 4.65 13.12 -4.35
N ARG A 189 3.50 12.80 -3.72
CA ARG A 189 3.44 12.37 -2.30
C ARG A 189 4.10 11.01 -2.09
N ASP A 190 4.24 10.18 -3.13
CA ASP A 190 4.96 8.91 -3.02
C ASP A 190 6.45 9.11 -2.68
N PHE A 191 7.06 10.22 -3.10
CA PHE A 191 8.46 10.54 -2.82
C PHE A 191 8.70 11.02 -1.38
N GLY A 192 7.65 11.09 -0.56
CA GLY A 192 7.71 11.44 0.87
C GLY A 192 7.98 10.26 1.80
N TYR A 193 7.88 9.01 1.32
CA TYR A 193 8.17 7.82 2.15
C TYR A 193 9.68 7.65 2.39
N ASP A 194 10.01 7.02 3.51
CA ASP A 194 11.36 6.49 3.77
C ASP A 194 11.50 5.08 3.17
N TYR A 195 12.73 4.57 3.10
CA TYR A 195 12.98 3.30 2.42
C TYR A 195 12.28 2.13 3.11
N PHE A 196 12.33 2.09 4.44
CA PHE A 196 11.74 0.99 5.22
C PHE A 196 10.20 1.02 5.19
N GLY A 197 9.60 2.19 5.29
CA GLY A 197 8.15 2.37 5.15
C GLY A 197 7.68 1.94 3.76
N LEU A 198 8.35 2.40 2.71
CA LEU A 198 8.01 2.01 1.34
C LEU A 198 8.21 0.51 1.10
N ARG A 199 9.31 -0.07 1.60
CA ARG A 199 9.56 -1.51 1.46
C ARG A 199 8.50 -2.34 2.14
N THR A 200 8.02 -1.89 3.30
CA THR A 200 6.90 -2.49 4.01
C THR A 200 5.63 -2.43 3.15
N LEU A 201 5.33 -1.28 2.54
CA LEU A 201 4.20 -1.13 1.62
C LEU A 201 4.29 -2.08 0.42
N VAL A 202 5.42 -2.12 -0.27
CA VAL A 202 5.60 -2.99 -1.44
C VAL A 202 5.49 -4.47 -1.07
N ARG A 203 6.10 -4.88 0.05
CA ARG A 203 6.13 -6.30 0.44
C ARG A 203 4.75 -6.83 0.80
N SER A 204 3.88 -5.99 1.34
CA SER A 204 2.69 -6.47 2.03
C SER A 204 1.40 -5.75 1.64
N TYR A 205 1.41 -4.46 1.34
CA TYR A 205 0.18 -3.67 1.21
C TYR A 205 -0.25 -3.37 -0.22
N LEU A 206 0.70 -3.25 -1.15
CA LEU A 206 0.40 -2.95 -2.55
C LEU A 206 -0.04 -4.23 -3.29
N LEU A 207 -1.15 -4.17 -4.01
CA LEU A 207 -1.71 -5.34 -4.70
C LEU A 207 -1.00 -5.65 -6.03
N GLY A 208 -1.15 -6.90 -6.48
CA GLY A 208 -0.76 -7.33 -7.82
C GLY A 208 0.74 -7.56 -8.03
N LEU A 209 1.46 -8.02 -7.00
CA LEU A 209 2.89 -8.32 -7.09
C LEU A 209 3.21 -9.27 -8.24
N THR A 210 4.04 -8.79 -9.16
CA THR A 210 4.62 -9.57 -10.26
C THR A 210 5.69 -10.55 -9.75
N PRO A 211 6.08 -11.57 -10.53
CA PRO A 211 7.22 -12.44 -10.19
C PRO A 211 8.53 -11.66 -9.94
N ALA A 212 8.70 -10.50 -10.57
CA ALA A 212 9.83 -9.58 -10.37
C ALA A 212 9.73 -8.74 -9.07
N GLY A 213 8.69 -8.95 -8.26
CA GLY A 213 8.48 -8.24 -6.99
C GLY A 213 7.97 -6.81 -7.14
N THR A 214 7.57 -6.40 -8.35
CA THR A 214 7.00 -5.06 -8.60
C THR A 214 5.48 -5.12 -8.43
N PRO A 215 4.86 -4.23 -7.64
CA PRO A 215 3.42 -4.18 -7.46
C PRO A 215 2.72 -3.58 -8.69
N GLN A 216 1.41 -3.84 -8.83
CA GLN A 216 0.57 -3.16 -9.83
C GLN A 216 -0.04 -1.87 -9.28
N GLU A 217 -0.19 -1.75 -7.96
CA GLU A 217 -0.62 -0.51 -7.30
C GLU A 217 0.55 0.38 -6.92
N ARG A 218 0.35 1.70 -7.05
CA ARG A 218 1.16 2.72 -6.38
C ARG A 218 0.65 2.96 -4.95
N PRO A 219 1.47 3.53 -4.05
CA PRO A 219 1.01 3.92 -2.72
C PRO A 219 -0.21 4.86 -2.77
N GLN A 220 -0.23 5.84 -3.68
CA GLN A 220 -1.43 6.69 -3.86
C GLN A 220 -2.68 5.89 -4.29
N HIS A 221 -2.55 4.89 -5.16
CA HIS A 221 -3.70 4.04 -5.54
C HIS A 221 -4.22 3.24 -4.36
N MET A 222 -3.33 2.68 -3.54
CA MET A 222 -3.72 1.97 -2.32
C MET A 222 -4.50 2.88 -1.36
N LEU A 223 -4.02 4.10 -1.12
CA LEU A 223 -4.71 5.06 -0.26
C LEU A 223 -6.08 5.46 -0.82
N MET A 224 -6.18 5.70 -2.14
CA MET A 224 -7.44 6.02 -2.79
C MET A 224 -8.42 4.84 -2.75
N ARG A 225 -7.95 3.60 -2.97
CA ARG A 225 -8.74 2.38 -2.82
C ARG A 225 -9.32 2.26 -1.41
N VAL A 226 -8.51 2.52 -0.39
CA VAL A 226 -8.97 2.49 1.01
C VAL A 226 -10.03 3.55 1.26
N ALA A 227 -9.81 4.79 0.85
CA ALA A 227 -10.77 5.88 1.00
C ALA A 227 -12.11 5.55 0.30
N LEU A 228 -12.04 5.09 -0.95
CA LEU A 228 -13.22 4.72 -1.75
C LEU A 228 -13.98 3.54 -1.12
N ALA A 229 -13.29 2.55 -0.57
CA ALA A 229 -13.94 1.39 0.03
C ALA A 229 -14.65 1.72 1.35
N VAL A 230 -14.15 2.70 2.11
CA VAL A 230 -14.73 3.12 3.39
C VAL A 230 -15.91 4.07 3.19
N HIS A 231 -15.81 5.02 2.25
CA HIS A 231 -16.80 6.08 2.05
C HIS A 231 -17.79 5.80 0.89
N GLY A 232 -17.49 4.86 -0.01
CA GLY A 232 -18.38 4.48 -1.10
C GLY A 232 -18.67 5.64 -2.06
N GLU A 233 -19.95 5.95 -2.26
CA GLU A 233 -20.37 7.03 -3.17
C GLU A 233 -20.25 8.45 -2.58
N ASP A 234 -19.92 8.61 -1.29
CA ASP A 234 -19.65 9.92 -0.69
C ASP A 234 -18.28 10.46 -1.15
N VAL A 235 -18.26 11.07 -2.33
CA VAL A 235 -17.01 11.50 -2.98
C VAL A 235 -16.27 12.56 -2.16
N GLU A 236 -16.97 13.46 -1.46
CA GLU A 236 -16.30 14.47 -0.61
C GLU A 236 -15.61 13.78 0.58
N GLY A 237 -16.27 12.79 1.19
CA GLY A 237 -15.67 11.95 2.22
C GLY A 237 -14.44 11.18 1.71
N VAL A 238 -14.52 10.59 0.51
CA VAL A 238 -13.38 9.90 -0.14
C VAL A 238 -12.20 10.86 -0.32
N LEU A 239 -12.44 12.04 -0.88
CA LEU A 239 -11.37 13.01 -1.16
C LEU A 239 -10.72 13.54 0.13
N ALA A 240 -11.52 13.82 1.16
CA ALA A 240 -11.00 14.27 2.46
C ALA A 240 -10.16 13.18 3.13
N ALA A 241 -10.65 11.94 3.15
CA ALA A 241 -9.92 10.80 3.72
C ALA A 241 -8.61 10.55 2.96
N TYR A 242 -8.63 10.60 1.63
CA TYR A 242 -7.44 10.47 0.80
C TYR A 242 -6.42 11.58 1.09
N ASP A 243 -6.83 12.86 1.15
CA ASP A 243 -5.90 13.96 1.41
C ASP A 243 -5.22 13.81 2.78
N TYR A 244 -5.98 13.47 3.82
CA TYR A 244 -5.45 13.29 5.16
C TYR A 244 -4.50 12.10 5.27
N MET A 245 -4.83 10.96 4.66
CA MET A 245 -3.95 9.80 4.66
C MET A 245 -2.68 10.03 3.84
N SER A 246 -2.79 10.60 2.64
CA SER A 246 -1.64 10.83 1.75
C SER A 246 -0.70 11.94 2.26
N ARG A 247 -1.16 12.80 3.17
CA ARG A 247 -0.33 13.75 3.91
C ARG A 247 0.25 13.19 5.22
N GLY A 248 -0.06 11.93 5.55
CA GLY A 248 0.42 11.28 6.76
C GLY A 248 -0.22 11.79 8.06
N LEU A 249 -1.41 12.42 8.00
CA LEU A 249 -2.10 12.91 9.21
C LEU A 249 -2.73 11.78 10.03
N TYR A 250 -3.14 10.70 9.37
CA TYR A 250 -3.55 9.46 10.00
C TYR A 250 -3.36 8.28 9.04
N THR A 251 -3.44 7.06 9.56
CA THR A 251 -3.53 5.83 8.75
C THR A 251 -4.61 4.92 9.32
N HIS A 252 -5.29 4.17 8.44
CA HIS A 252 -6.10 3.05 8.89
C HIS A 252 -5.23 1.90 9.39
N ALA A 253 -5.85 1.02 10.17
CA ALA A 253 -5.20 -0.20 10.65
C ALA A 253 -4.90 -1.14 9.48
N THR A 254 -3.89 -1.99 9.68
CA THR A 254 -3.46 -3.02 8.75
C THR A 254 -4.59 -3.78 8.03
N PRO A 255 -5.58 -4.39 8.69
CA PRO A 255 -6.64 -5.13 7.97
C PRO A 255 -7.44 -4.27 6.98
N THR A 256 -7.62 -2.98 7.27
CA THR A 256 -8.30 -2.05 6.37
C THR A 256 -7.45 -1.78 5.13
N LEU A 257 -6.16 -1.49 5.30
CA LEU A 257 -5.25 -1.24 4.16
C LEU A 257 -5.15 -2.45 3.22
N PHE A 258 -5.12 -3.66 3.80
CA PHE A 258 -5.05 -4.92 3.07
C PHE A 258 -6.34 -5.28 2.32
N ASN A 259 -7.50 -5.14 2.98
CA ASN A 259 -8.73 -5.77 2.51
C ASN A 259 -9.77 -4.79 1.95
N ALA A 260 -9.55 -3.47 2.05
CA ALA A 260 -10.42 -2.48 1.45
C ALA A 260 -10.53 -2.66 -0.07
N GLY A 261 -11.75 -2.80 -0.58
CA GLY A 261 -12.04 -3.06 -1.99
C GLY A 261 -11.85 -4.53 -2.44
N CYS A 262 -11.27 -5.38 -1.59
CA CYS A 262 -10.97 -6.78 -1.91
C CYS A 262 -12.19 -7.70 -1.69
N PRO A 263 -12.29 -8.86 -2.39
CA PRO A 263 -13.45 -9.76 -2.29
C PRO A 263 -13.83 -10.20 -0.87
N ARG A 264 -12.84 -10.52 -0.01
CA ARG A 264 -13.07 -10.98 1.37
C ARG A 264 -13.28 -9.86 2.39
N GLY A 265 -13.06 -8.59 2.01
CA GLY A 265 -13.54 -7.38 2.68
C GLY A 265 -13.40 -7.25 4.21
N GLN A 266 -12.53 -8.01 4.87
CA GLN A 266 -12.44 -8.02 6.34
C GLN A 266 -11.61 -6.84 6.83
N LEU A 267 -12.28 -5.75 7.23
CA LEU A 267 -11.63 -4.50 7.63
C LEU A 267 -11.20 -4.49 9.10
N CYS A 268 -11.71 -5.42 9.91
CA CYS A 268 -11.43 -5.55 11.34
C CYS A 268 -10.71 -6.86 11.64
N SER A 269 -9.70 -6.82 12.49
CA SER A 269 -8.91 -8.01 12.85
C SER A 269 -8.94 -8.37 14.33
N CYS A 270 -9.58 -7.61 15.21
CA CYS A 270 -9.60 -7.90 16.65
C CYS A 270 -10.99 -8.34 17.09
N PHE A 271 -11.08 -9.55 17.65
CA PHE A 271 -12.33 -10.15 18.10
C PHE A 271 -12.25 -10.55 19.56
N LEU A 272 -13.34 -10.32 20.29
CA LEU A 272 -13.50 -10.78 21.67
C LEU A 272 -14.56 -11.88 21.69
N LEU A 273 -14.17 -13.04 22.21
CA LEU A 273 -15.04 -14.21 22.34
C LEU A 273 -15.10 -14.61 23.81
N THR A 274 -16.22 -15.22 24.18
CA THR A 274 -16.38 -15.91 25.46
C THR A 274 -16.85 -17.32 25.15
N THR A 275 -16.36 -18.31 25.90
CA THR A 275 -16.84 -19.68 25.75
C THR A 275 -18.36 -19.72 25.88
N ARG A 276 -19.04 -20.30 24.87
CA ARG A 276 -20.50 -20.27 24.77
C ARG A 276 -21.19 -20.89 25.98
N ASP A 277 -20.73 -22.09 26.36
CA ASP A 277 -21.24 -22.87 27.48
C ASP A 277 -20.14 -23.74 28.07
N ASP A 278 -20.27 -24.08 29.35
CA ASP A 278 -19.45 -25.08 30.05
C ASP A 278 -19.89 -26.52 29.68
N SER A 279 -19.82 -26.82 28.39
CA SER A 279 -20.14 -28.12 27.81
C SER A 279 -19.18 -28.45 26.67
N VAL A 280 -19.02 -29.74 26.35
CA VAL A 280 -18.17 -30.17 25.23
C VAL A 280 -18.64 -29.52 23.93
N GLU A 281 -19.95 -29.54 23.67
CA GLU A 281 -20.55 -28.89 22.49
C GLU A 281 -20.20 -27.40 22.42
N GLY A 282 -20.39 -26.66 23.51
CA GLY A 282 -20.10 -25.23 23.60
C GLY A 282 -18.63 -24.90 23.40
N ILE A 283 -17.73 -25.73 23.95
CA ILE A 283 -16.28 -25.60 23.78
C ILE A 283 -15.87 -25.84 22.32
N PHE A 284 -16.36 -26.92 21.69
CA PHE A 284 -16.04 -27.23 20.29
C PHE A 284 -16.63 -26.21 19.32
N GLN A 285 -17.82 -25.67 19.58
CA GLN A 285 -18.36 -24.56 18.78
C GLN A 285 -17.52 -23.29 18.93
N THR A 286 -17.07 -22.96 20.14
CA THR A 286 -16.16 -21.83 20.37
C THR A 286 -14.84 -22.02 19.64
N LEU A 287 -14.28 -23.24 19.63
CA LEU A 287 -13.08 -23.59 18.86
C LEU A 287 -13.31 -23.40 17.35
N SER A 288 -14.47 -23.82 16.83
CA SER A 288 -14.84 -23.62 15.43
C SER A 288 -14.91 -22.13 15.06
N ASP A 289 -15.55 -21.31 15.90
CA ASP A 289 -15.63 -19.86 15.71
C ASP A 289 -14.22 -19.23 15.71
N CYS A 290 -13.36 -19.63 16.65
CA CYS A 290 -11.95 -19.20 16.70
C CYS A 290 -11.19 -19.58 15.41
N ALA A 291 -11.39 -20.80 14.90
CA ALA A 291 -10.75 -21.26 13.67
C ALA A 291 -11.20 -20.43 12.45
N LEU A 292 -12.50 -20.10 12.34
CA LEU A 292 -13.04 -19.29 11.25
C LEU A 292 -12.51 -17.85 11.27
N ILE A 293 -12.39 -17.26 12.47
CA ILE A 293 -11.82 -15.92 12.64
C ILE A 293 -10.31 -15.92 12.33
N SER A 294 -9.58 -16.89 12.86
CA SER A 294 -8.13 -17.04 12.64
C SER A 294 -7.80 -17.28 11.16
N ARG A 295 -8.61 -18.06 10.44
CA ARG A 295 -8.51 -18.26 8.97
C ARG A 295 -8.52 -16.92 8.21
N SER A 296 -9.19 -15.92 8.76
CA SER A 296 -9.32 -14.58 8.15
C SER A 296 -8.28 -13.59 8.70
N ALA A 297 -7.19 -14.09 9.31
CA ALA A 297 -6.15 -13.32 9.98
C ALA A 297 -6.67 -12.42 11.12
N GLY A 298 -7.75 -12.84 11.79
CA GLY A 298 -8.25 -12.18 13.00
C GLY A 298 -7.52 -12.65 14.26
N GLY A 299 -7.05 -11.69 15.07
CA GLY A 299 -6.64 -11.91 16.45
C GLY A 299 -7.84 -12.03 17.40
N ILE A 300 -7.71 -12.90 18.39
CA ILE A 300 -8.82 -13.30 19.27
C ILE A 300 -8.39 -13.12 20.74
N GLY A 301 -9.19 -12.39 21.50
CA GLY A 301 -9.20 -12.47 22.97
C GLY A 301 -10.32 -13.40 23.40
N LEU A 302 -9.99 -14.54 24.01
CA LEU A 302 -10.97 -15.54 24.44
C LEU A 302 -11.07 -15.60 25.97
N SER A 303 -12.26 -15.33 26.51
CA SER A 303 -12.57 -15.55 27.91
C SER A 303 -13.03 -16.99 28.14
N ILE A 304 -12.31 -17.72 28.99
CA ILE A 304 -12.61 -19.11 29.38
C ILE A 304 -13.14 -19.24 30.81
N SER A 305 -13.45 -18.12 31.47
CA SER A 305 -13.82 -18.10 32.89
C SER A 305 -15.09 -18.90 33.23
N HIS A 306 -15.92 -19.21 32.23
CA HIS A 306 -17.11 -20.04 32.40
C HIS A 306 -16.81 -21.54 32.44
N VAL A 307 -15.62 -21.97 32.00
CA VAL A 307 -15.25 -23.39 31.99
C VAL A 307 -14.89 -23.85 33.40
N ARG A 308 -15.47 -24.96 33.83
CA ARG A 308 -15.24 -25.50 35.18
C ARG A 308 -13.76 -25.83 35.43
N ALA A 309 -13.33 -25.71 36.69
CA ALA A 309 -11.97 -26.04 37.11
C ALA A 309 -11.73 -27.55 37.20
N SER A 310 -10.46 -27.95 37.27
CA SER A 310 -10.08 -29.35 37.48
C SER A 310 -10.71 -29.93 38.77
N GLY A 311 -11.17 -31.18 38.71
CA GLY A 311 -11.86 -31.86 39.82
C GLY A 311 -13.34 -31.50 39.99
N SER A 312 -13.91 -30.68 39.11
CA SER A 312 -15.33 -30.38 39.10
C SER A 312 -16.16 -31.55 38.56
N TYR A 313 -17.24 -31.89 39.26
CA TYR A 313 -18.10 -33.02 38.92
C TYR A 313 -18.69 -32.95 37.50
N ILE A 314 -18.69 -34.08 36.78
CA ILE A 314 -19.28 -34.24 35.45
C ILE A 314 -20.40 -35.28 35.50
N ARG A 315 -21.64 -34.80 35.53
CA ARG A 315 -22.84 -35.65 35.64
C ARG A 315 -22.94 -36.73 34.57
N SER A 316 -22.51 -36.46 33.34
CA SER A 316 -22.64 -37.40 32.22
C SER A 316 -21.68 -38.58 32.28
N THR A 317 -20.43 -38.36 32.71
CA THR A 317 -19.39 -39.40 32.78
C THR A 317 -19.20 -39.97 34.19
N GLY A 318 -19.79 -39.33 35.21
CA GLY A 318 -19.64 -39.73 36.61
C GLY A 318 -18.26 -39.43 37.20
N GLY A 319 -17.47 -38.60 36.52
CA GLY A 319 -16.13 -38.16 36.94
C GLY A 319 -16.14 -36.81 37.64
#